data_AF-A0A957N5E2-F1
#
_entry.id   AF-A0A957N5E2-F1
#
_cell.length_a   1.000
_cell.length_b   1.000
_cell.length_c   1.000
_cell.angle_alpha   90.00
_cell.angle_beta   90.00
_cell.angle_gamma   90.00
#
_symmetry.space_group_name_H-M   'P 1'
#
loop_
_entity.id
_entity.type
_entity.pdbx_description
1 polymer ?
#
loop_
_entity_poly.entity_id
_entity_poly.type
_entity_poly.pdbx_seq_one_letter_code
_entity_poly.pdbx_strand_id
1 'polypeptide(L)'
;AVVGWFVAGQPLELSKPTLEGLNTQGGRVYSQQFMALLSGLVIYTSAFIAEIVRAGIQSVSKGQREAATALGLGGFQTLRLIIFPQALRVIVPPPDQELLAGHRHRLSGSLCGGREHHPEPDRARH
;
A
#
# COMPACT_ATOMS: atom_id res chain seq x y z
N ALA A 1 -13.74 -19.19 -42.43
CA ALA A 1 -13.87 -17.79 -41.97
C ALA A 1 -15.31 -17.45 -41.56
N VAL A 2 -16.31 -17.64 -42.43
CA VAL A 2 -17.72 -17.27 -42.16
C VAL A 2 -18.38 -18.06 -41.02
N VAL A 3 -18.10 -19.36 -40.90
CA VAL A 3 -18.66 -20.19 -39.80
C VAL A 3 -18.13 -19.75 -38.43
N GLY A 4 -16.86 -19.35 -38.35
CA GLY A 4 -16.27 -18.81 -37.11
C GLY A 4 -16.92 -17.50 -36.67
N TRP A 5 -17.40 -16.69 -37.61
CA TRP A 5 -18.09 -15.42 -37.35
C TRP A 5 -19.41 -15.60 -36.61
N PHE A 6 -20.15 -16.67 -36.91
CA PHE A 6 -21.42 -16.98 -36.26
C PHE A 6 -21.24 -17.67 -34.91
N VAL A 7 -20.14 -18.42 -34.73
CA VAL A 7 -19.82 -19.09 -33.45
C VAL A 7 -19.19 -18.12 -32.44
N ALA A 8 -18.45 -17.11 -32.90
CA ALA A 8 -17.70 -16.19 -32.02
C ALA A 8 -18.54 -15.08 -31.36
N GLY A 9 -19.85 -14.98 -31.66
CA GLY A 9 -20.64 -13.82 -31.27
C GLY A 9 -20.21 -12.58 -32.06
N GLN A 10 -21.13 -11.64 -32.18
CA GLN A 10 -21.05 -10.50 -33.10
C GLN A 10 -19.76 -9.68 -32.89
N PRO A 11 -19.14 -9.12 -33.95
CA PRO A 11 -18.01 -8.21 -33.79
C PRO A 11 -18.49 -7.02 -32.97
N LEU A 12 -17.71 -6.64 -31.95
CA LEU A 12 -17.91 -5.45 -31.13
C LEU A 12 -18.47 -4.31 -32.00
N GLU A 13 -19.78 -4.06 -31.90
CA GLU A 13 -20.45 -2.91 -32.49
C GLU A 13 -19.85 -1.70 -31.77
N LEU A 14 -18.73 -1.20 -32.29
CA LEU A 14 -18.06 -0.01 -31.80
C LEU A 14 -19.03 1.14 -32.09
N SER A 15 -19.96 1.34 -31.15
CA SER A 15 -21.01 2.34 -31.23
C SER A 15 -20.35 3.70 -31.43
N LYS A 16 -20.50 4.23 -32.65
CA LYS A 16 -20.03 5.57 -33.00
C LYS A 16 -20.84 6.57 -32.15
N PRO A 17 -20.20 7.32 -31.24
CA PRO A 17 -20.92 8.31 -30.44
C PRO A 17 -21.50 9.35 -31.40
N THR A 18 -22.82 9.48 -31.42
CA THR A 18 -23.49 10.47 -32.27
C THR A 18 -23.90 11.62 -31.37
N LEU A 19 -23.46 12.83 -31.74
CA LEU A 19 -23.75 14.06 -31.01
C LEU A 19 -25.13 14.57 -31.45
N GLU A 20 -26.13 14.46 -30.60
CA GLU A 20 -27.44 15.10 -30.82
C GLU A 20 -27.53 16.32 -29.90
N GLY A 21 -27.08 17.47 -30.40
CA GLY A 21 -26.95 18.70 -29.61
C GLY A 21 -25.87 18.61 -28.53
N LEU A 22 -26.21 18.92 -27.27
CA LEU A 22 -25.31 18.76 -26.11
C LEU A 22 -25.36 17.35 -25.51
N ASN A 23 -26.21 16.46 -26.04
CA ASN A 23 -26.41 15.13 -25.52
C ASN A 23 -25.66 14.11 -26.40
N THR A 24 -24.79 13.31 -25.77
CA THR A 24 -24.07 12.21 -26.42
C THR A 24 -24.87 10.93 -26.23
N GLN A 25 -25.53 10.46 -27.29
CA GLN A 25 -26.21 9.17 -27.30
C GLN A 25 -25.38 8.16 -28.11
N GLY A 26 -25.08 7.02 -27.48
CA GLY A 26 -24.15 6.01 -28.02
C GLY A 26 -22.68 6.26 -27.63
N GLY A 27 -21.87 5.20 -27.65
CA GLY A 27 -20.52 5.16 -27.06
C GLY A 27 -20.52 4.79 -25.56
N ARG A 28 -19.35 4.41 -25.00
CA ARG A 28 -19.23 4.17 -23.54
C ARG A 28 -19.29 5.50 -22.79
N VAL A 29 -20.49 5.89 -22.37
CA VAL A 29 -20.68 7.08 -21.55
C VAL A 29 -20.49 6.71 -20.08
N TYR A 30 -19.29 6.97 -19.53
CA TYR A 30 -19.07 6.90 -18.08
C TYR A 30 -19.71 8.11 -17.41
N SER A 31 -20.37 7.93 -16.28
CA SER A 31 -20.97 9.04 -15.56
C SER A 31 -19.91 10.02 -15.06
N GLN A 32 -20.23 11.31 -15.03
CA GLN A 32 -19.33 12.32 -14.48
C GLN A 32 -18.95 12.04 -13.02
N GLN A 33 -19.88 11.47 -12.23
CA GLN A 33 -19.62 11.09 -10.85
C GLN A 33 -18.59 9.95 -10.73
N PHE A 34 -18.64 8.96 -11.63
CA PHE A 34 -17.63 7.91 -11.67
C PHE A 34 -16.24 8.47 -12.03
N MET A 35 -16.16 9.36 -13.03
CA MET A 35 -14.89 9.99 -13.42
C MET A 35 -14.32 10.89 -12.32
N ALA A 36 -15.17 11.60 -11.59
CA ALA A 36 -14.75 12.42 -10.44
C ALA A 36 -14.18 11.56 -9.31
N LEU A 37 -14.85 10.45 -8.95
CA LEU A 37 -14.35 9.51 -7.95
C LEU A 37 -13.05 8.84 -8.39
N LEU A 38 -12.98 8.37 -9.63
CA LEU A 38 -11.80 7.73 -10.19
C LEU A 38 -10.61 8.68 -10.21
N SER A 39 -10.80 9.91 -10.70
CA SER A 39 -9.72 10.90 -10.75
C SER A 39 -9.26 11.29 -9.34
N GLY A 40 -10.17 11.51 -8.39
CA GLY A 40 -9.83 11.77 -7.00
C GLY A 40 -9.00 10.63 -6.38
N LEU A 41 -9.42 9.38 -6.60
CA LEU A 41 -8.68 8.21 -6.13
C LEU A 41 -7.29 8.10 -6.76
N VAL A 42 -7.18 8.25 -8.08
CA VAL A 42 -5.91 8.19 -8.81
C VAL A 42 -4.96 9.28 -8.33
N ILE A 43 -5.44 10.52 -8.19
CA ILE A 43 -4.64 11.65 -7.72
C ILE A 43 -4.16 11.37 -6.29
N TYR A 44 -5.06 10.96 -5.40
CA TYR A 44 -4.72 10.61 -4.02
C TYR A 44 -3.63 9.52 -3.93
N THR A 45 -3.83 8.40 -4.63
CA THR A 45 -2.89 7.29 -4.62
C THR A 45 -1.56 7.69 -5.26
N SER A 46 -1.57 8.47 -6.35
CA SER A 46 -0.34 8.93 -7.00
C SER A 46 0.48 9.88 -6.12
N ALA A 47 -0.17 10.80 -5.39
CA ALA A 47 0.49 11.71 -4.47
C ALA A 47 1.12 10.95 -3.29
N PHE A 48 0.41 9.96 -2.75
CA PHE A 48 0.94 9.10 -1.70
C PHE A 48 2.18 8.32 -2.17
N ILE A 49 2.12 7.70 -3.35
CA ILE A 49 3.27 7.00 -3.93
C ILE A 49 4.42 7.98 -4.21
N ALA A 50 4.14 9.19 -4.69
CA ALA A 50 5.16 10.20 -4.92
C ALA A 50 5.91 10.58 -3.64
N GLU A 51 5.22 10.72 -2.51
CA GLU A 51 5.85 10.98 -1.21
C GLU A 51 6.68 9.79 -0.72
N ILE A 52 6.24 8.55 -0.93
CA ILE A 52 7.05 7.35 -0.64
C ILE A 52 8.33 7.37 -1.47
N VAL A 53 8.24 7.67 -2.76
CA VAL A 53 9.42 7.75 -3.65
C VAL A 53 10.34 8.89 -3.21
N ARG A 54 9.79 10.07 -2.88
CA ARG A 54 10.55 11.22 -2.38
C ARG A 54 11.27 10.88 -1.07
N ALA A 55 10.58 10.30 -0.10
CA ALA A 55 11.16 9.85 1.17
C ALA A 55 12.21 8.75 0.94
N GLY A 56 11.96 7.84 0.01
CA GLY A 56 12.90 6.80 -0.39
C GLY A 56 14.20 7.38 -0.93
N ILE A 57 14.13 8.34 -1.86
CA ILE A 57 15.34 9.00 -2.41
C ILE A 57 16.15 9.68 -1.30
N GLN A 58 15.46 10.31 -0.35
CA GLN A 58 16.10 11.05 0.75
C GLN A 58 16.69 10.13 1.83
N SER A 59 16.18 8.90 2.00
CA SER A 59 16.67 7.98 3.03
C SER A 59 17.96 7.25 2.65
N VAL A 60 18.38 7.28 1.38
CA VAL A 60 19.62 6.61 0.95
C VAL A 60 20.84 7.33 1.50
N SER A 61 21.59 6.65 2.36
CA SER A 61 22.87 7.17 2.84
C SER A 61 23.87 7.33 1.71
N LYS A 62 24.82 8.25 1.89
CA LYS A 62 25.89 8.52 0.91
C LYS A 62 26.66 7.24 0.52
N GLY A 63 27.00 6.40 1.49
CA GLY A 63 27.69 5.13 1.24
C GLY A 63 26.87 4.12 0.41
N GLN A 64 25.55 4.07 0.60
CA GLN A 64 24.68 3.24 -0.25
C GLN A 64 24.58 3.79 -1.68
N ARG A 65 24.58 5.12 -1.87
CA ARG A 65 24.65 5.73 -3.20
C ARG A 65 25.96 5.46 -3.90
N GLU A 66 27.07 5.56 -3.19
CA GLU A 66 28.40 5.25 -3.72
C GLU A 66 28.52 3.77 -4.09
N ALA A 67 28.02 2.86 -3.25
CA ALA A 67 27.96 1.43 -3.55
C ALA A 67 27.07 1.12 -4.76
N ALA A 68 25.88 1.72 -4.84
CA ALA A 68 24.98 1.55 -5.98
C ALA A 68 25.63 2.08 -7.28
N THR A 69 26.33 3.21 -7.21
CA THR A 69 27.05 3.79 -8.35
C THR A 69 28.23 2.92 -8.78
N ALA A 70 28.95 2.32 -7.83
CA ALA A 70 30.03 1.36 -8.10
C ALA A 70 29.51 0.08 -8.79
N LEU A 71 28.25 -0.29 -8.54
CA LEU A 71 27.54 -1.38 -9.22
C LEU A 71 26.88 -0.93 -10.54
N GLY A 72 27.06 0.33 -10.95
CA GLY A 72 26.47 0.88 -12.18
C GLY A 72 24.96 1.12 -12.12
N LEU A 73 24.37 1.12 -10.92
CA LEU A 73 22.93 1.32 -10.74
C LEU A 73 22.56 2.82 -10.82
N GLY A 74 21.58 3.14 -11.66
CA GLY A 74 20.98 4.48 -11.71
C GLY A 74 20.05 4.75 -10.52
N GLY A 75 19.68 6.01 -10.28
CA GLY A 75 18.84 6.41 -9.14
C GLY A 75 17.51 5.65 -9.05
N PHE A 76 16.86 5.40 -10.19
CA PHE A 76 15.62 4.60 -10.25
C PHE A 76 15.85 3.11 -9.93
N GLN A 77 16.99 2.54 -10.33
CA GLN A 77 17.36 1.17 -9.98
C GLN A 77 17.69 1.03 -8.50
N THR A 78 18.41 1.99 -7.90
CA THR A 78 18.65 2.04 -6.45
C THR A 78 17.34 2.10 -5.67
N LEU A 79 16.39 2.93 -6.10
CA LEU A 79 15.04 2.96 -5.54
C LEU A 79 14.34 1.61 -5.60
N ARG A 80 14.29 0.99 -6.79
CA ARG A 80 13.54 -0.23 -7.02
C ARG A 80 14.17 -1.48 -6.39
N LEU A 81 15.50 -1.57 -6.38
CA LEU A 81 16.24 -2.79 -5.98
C LEU A 81 16.71 -2.76 -4.53
N ILE A 82 16.87 -1.59 -3.91
CA ILE A 82 17.42 -1.47 -2.55
C ILE A 82 16.37 -0.88 -1.62
N ILE A 83 15.87 0.32 -1.90
CA ILE A 83 15.00 1.06 -0.97
C ILE A 83 13.61 0.43 -0.91
N PHE A 84 12.99 0.14 -2.05
CA PHE A 84 11.65 -0.43 -2.12
C PHE A 84 11.53 -1.77 -1.36
N PRO A 85 12.41 -2.76 -1.56
CA PRO A 85 12.34 -4.00 -0.78
C PRO A 85 12.68 -3.81 0.71
N GLN A 86 13.50 -2.83 1.07
CA GLN A 86 13.76 -2.51 2.48
C GLN A 86 12.55 -1.85 3.14
N ALA A 87 11.93 -0.87 2.49
CA ALA A 87 10.73 -0.20 2.98
C ALA A 87 9.53 -1.15 3.09
N LEU A 88 9.38 -2.07 2.12
CA LEU A 88 8.32 -3.08 2.13
C LEU A 88 8.38 -3.98 3.37
N ARG A 89 9.59 -4.34 3.83
CA ARG A 89 9.78 -5.14 5.06
C ARG A 89 9.32 -4.43 6.33
N VAL A 90 9.24 -3.10 6.31
CA VAL A 90 8.77 -2.29 7.45
C VAL A 90 7.27 -2.04 7.35
N ILE A 91 6.75 -1.79 6.14
CA ILE A 91 5.35 -1.43 5.89
C ILE A 91 4.43 -2.65 5.95
N VAL A 92 4.87 -3.80 5.42
CA VAL A 92 4.10 -5.05 5.45
C VAL A 92 4.68 -5.89 6.58
N PRO A 93 4.12 -5.80 7.81
CA PRO A 93 4.45 -6.79 8.83
C PRO A 93 4.05 -8.16 8.28
N PRO A 94 4.94 -9.17 8.31
CA PRO A 94 4.57 -10.50 7.90
C PRO A 94 3.43 -11.01 8.81
N PRO A 95 2.46 -11.74 8.23
CA PRO A 95 1.25 -12.16 8.94
C PRO A 95 1.55 -13.00 10.19
N ASP A 96 2.69 -13.69 10.24
CA ASP A 96 3.09 -14.53 11.38
C ASP A 96 3.53 -13.72 12.62
N GLN A 97 3.98 -12.47 12.42
CA GLN A 97 4.47 -11.62 13.51
C GLN A 97 3.34 -11.09 14.39
N GLU A 98 2.11 -10.96 13.88
CA GLU A 98 0.97 -10.55 14.68
C GLU A 98 0.54 -11.64 15.67
N LEU A 99 0.61 -12.90 15.26
CA LEU A 99 0.38 -14.05 16.14
C LEU A 99 1.45 -14.16 17.23
N LEU A 100 2.73 -14.07 16.86
CA LEU A 100 3.84 -14.18 17.81
C LEU A 100 3.94 -12.97 18.75
N ALA A 101 3.75 -11.76 18.24
CA ALA A 101 3.74 -10.53 19.04
C ALA A 101 2.52 -10.49 19.99
N GLY A 102 1.34 -10.91 19.51
CA GLY A 102 0.14 -11.05 20.34
C GLY A 102 0.29 -12.11 21.44
N HIS A 103 0.93 -13.24 21.14
CA HIS A 103 1.20 -14.29 22.13
C HIS A 103 2.20 -13.81 23.20
N ARG A 104 3.23 -13.04 22.81
CA ARG A 104 4.20 -12.47 23.74
C ARG A 104 3.59 -11.41 24.67
N HIS A 105 2.66 -10.58 24.18
CA HIS A 105 1.93 -9.62 25.03
C HIS A 105 1.00 -10.30 26.05
N ARG A 106 0.35 -11.42 25.73
CA ARG A 106 -0.49 -12.18 26.70
C ARG A 106 0.32 -12.82 27.82
N LEU A 107 1.50 -13.36 27.53
CA LEU A 107 2.36 -13.97 28.55
C LEU A 107 2.97 -12.91 29.49
N SER A 108 3.28 -11.72 28.98
CA SER A 108 3.84 -10.63 29.80
C SER A 108 2.82 -10.03 30.77
N GLY A 109 1.54 -9.97 30.42
CA GLY A 109 0.47 -9.52 31.33
C GLY A 109 0.18 -10.50 32.48
N SER A 110 0.39 -11.81 32.24
CA SER A 110 0.15 -12.86 33.24
C SER A 110 1.27 -12.98 34.29
N LEU A 111 2.47 -12.45 34.02
CA LEU A 111 3.61 -12.51 34.93
C LEU A 111 3.72 -11.29 35.86
N CYS A 112 3.11 -10.15 35.47
CA CYS A 112 3.12 -8.92 36.27
C CYS A 112 1.94 -8.81 37.28
N GLY A 113 0.91 -9.66 37.17
CA GLY A 113 -0.25 -9.64 38.05
C GLY A 113 -0.13 -10.46 39.35
N GLY A 114 1.08 -10.88 39.74
CA GLY A 114 1.27 -11.96 40.71
C GLY A 114 2.07 -11.67 41.97
N ARG A 115 2.46 -10.43 42.30
CA ARG A 115 3.25 -10.15 43.52
C ARG A 115 3.11 -8.73 44.10
N GLU A 116 1.93 -8.36 44.59
CA GLU A 116 1.82 -7.29 45.62
C GLU A 116 0.71 -7.61 46.62
N HIS A 117 1.01 -8.46 47.60
CA HIS A 117 0.30 -8.46 48.88
C HIS A 117 1.28 -8.92 49.96
N HIS A 118 2.07 -7.96 50.47
CA HIS A 118 2.77 -8.11 51.74
C HIS A 118 2.04 -7.21 52.74
N PRO A 119 1.31 -7.74 53.73
CA PRO A 119 0.78 -6.92 54.81
C PRO A 119 1.95 -6.45 55.69
N GLU A 120 2.06 -5.13 55.82
CA GLU A 120 3.01 -4.45 56.70
C GLU A 120 2.55 -4.59 58.16
N PRO A 121 3.39 -5.07 59.10
CA PRO A 121 2.99 -5.21 60.48
C PRO A 121 3.10 -3.88 61.23
N ASP A 122 1.93 -3.43 61.70
CA ASP A 122 1.66 -2.80 62.98
C ASP A 122 2.90 -2.24 63.72
N ARG A 123 3.15 -0.94 63.55
CA ARG A 123 3.93 -0.15 64.52
C ARG A 123 2.98 0.58 65.47
N ALA A 124 2.64 -0.16 66.52
CA ALA A 124 2.34 0.34 67.83
C ALA A 124 3.38 1.40 68.29
N ARG A 125 2.85 2.46 68.91
CA ARG A 125 3.38 3.19 70.07
C ARG A 125 4.80 3.77 69.94
N HIS A 126 4.93 5.09 70.02
CA HIS A 126 5.32 5.81 71.24
C HIS A 126 5.39 7.31 70.98
#